data_AF-A0A7X1TQL9-F1
#
_entry.id   AF-A0A7X1TQL9-F1
#
_cell.length_a   1.000
_cell.length_b   1.000
_cell.length_c   1.000
_cell.angle_alpha   90.00
_cell.angle_beta   90.00
_cell.angle_gamma   90.00
#
_symmetry.space_group_name_H-M   'P 1'
#
loop_
_entity.id
_entity.type
_entity.pdbx_description
1 polymer ?
#
loop_
_entity_poly.entity_id
_entity_poly.type
_entity_poly.pdbx_seq_one_letter_code
_entity_poly.pdbx_strand_id
1 'polypeptide(L)'
;MRQLSSAALLGLGFSGFLSLAAAQTAPATPAAAPRATVSAATARAASSLAVEISGAVKGQIVSCPGSLKVSAAAVCLYVKTSPASARALVRGKLGARALGDWKTPANSQASSLLVSGTANGPVAAYLLMAPLSTTETLLVVDAAQATATAAAPRPATPAGVVKGEPYVLGSDLVGVVNVTSLGGGKFRLARSGTDPLTVTVGQKPAQLGSGTVQLPLVPATDGRNLIFPLAGLRALGCTFTPAGSNVTVACGTASVGLRPIVF
;
A
#
# COMPACT_ATOMS: atom_id res chain seq x y z
N MET A 1 -61.21 18.26 46.28
CA MET A 1 -62.62 17.86 46.05
C MET A 1 -62.89 17.84 44.55
N ARG A 2 -63.50 16.75 44.06
CA ARG A 2 -64.46 16.63 42.93
C ARG A 2 -64.04 17.26 41.58
N GLN A 3 -63.66 16.48 40.56
CA GLN A 3 -64.48 15.56 39.73
C GLN A 3 -65.53 16.28 38.86
N LEU A 4 -65.65 15.77 37.62
CA LEU A 4 -66.72 15.88 36.60
C LEU A 4 -66.34 16.80 35.43
N SER A 5 -66.35 16.44 34.14
CA SER A 5 -67.05 15.45 33.28
C SER A 5 -67.91 16.19 32.25
N SER A 6 -67.64 15.88 30.97
CA SER A 6 -68.62 15.68 29.88
C SER A 6 -69.18 16.85 29.04
N ALA A 7 -69.28 16.50 27.74
CA ALA A 7 -70.25 16.89 26.70
C ALA A 7 -70.06 18.27 26.02
N ALA A 8 -69.66 18.35 24.74
CA ALA A 8 -70.35 18.00 23.48
C ALA A 8 -71.19 19.16 22.92
N LEU A 9 -70.92 19.56 21.66
CA LEU A 9 -71.83 20.08 20.61
C LEU A 9 -70.95 20.69 19.48
N LEU A 10 -70.80 20.02 18.33
CA LEU A 10 -71.57 20.22 17.09
C LEU A 10 -71.37 21.60 16.45
N GLY A 11 -70.65 21.60 15.31
CA GLY A 11 -70.50 22.73 14.41
C GLY A 11 -69.94 22.28 13.07
N LEU A 12 -70.81 21.76 12.21
CA LEU A 12 -70.57 21.53 10.78
C LEU A 12 -70.39 22.89 10.07
N GLY A 13 -69.36 23.03 9.25
CA GLY A 13 -69.17 24.25 8.45
C GLY A 13 -67.97 24.21 7.51
N PHE A 14 -68.21 23.69 6.30
CA PHE A 14 -67.70 24.19 5.02
C PHE A 14 -66.18 24.39 4.80
N SER A 15 -65.63 23.45 4.01
CA SER A 15 -64.95 23.72 2.72
C SER A 15 -63.68 24.59 2.70
N GLY A 16 -62.53 23.94 2.47
CA GLY A 16 -61.38 24.59 1.83
C GLY A 16 -60.00 24.12 2.26
N PHE A 17 -59.69 22.82 2.22
CA PHE A 17 -58.31 22.37 2.36
C PHE A 17 -57.61 22.37 1.00
N LEU A 18 -56.89 23.46 0.73
CA LEU A 18 -55.72 23.45 -0.13
C LEU A 18 -54.69 22.49 0.48
N SER A 19 -54.53 21.31 -0.12
CA SER A 19 -53.43 20.39 0.19
C SER A 19 -52.10 21.02 -0.26
N LEU A 20 -51.45 21.78 0.62
CA LEU A 20 -50.00 21.95 0.56
C LEU A 20 -49.37 20.66 1.08
N ALA A 21 -48.84 19.85 0.16
CA ALA A 21 -47.98 18.73 0.47
C ALA A 21 -46.70 19.27 1.15
N ALA A 22 -46.61 19.11 2.46
CA ALA A 22 -45.38 19.28 3.20
C ALA A 22 -44.41 18.17 2.78
N ALA A 23 -43.40 18.51 1.98
CA ALA A 23 -42.28 17.64 1.70
C ALA A 23 -41.56 17.34 3.03
N GLN A 24 -41.72 16.13 3.54
CA GLN A 24 -40.93 15.60 4.65
C GLN A 24 -39.48 15.48 4.19
N THR A 25 -38.65 16.45 4.53
CA THR A 25 -37.19 16.32 4.45
C THR A 25 -36.76 15.26 5.45
N ALA A 26 -36.37 14.10 4.93
CA ALA A 26 -35.69 13.06 5.70
C ALA A 26 -34.42 13.65 6.38
N PRO A 27 -34.08 13.24 7.60
CA PRO A 27 -32.86 13.68 8.25
C PRO A 27 -31.65 13.23 7.42
N ALA A 28 -30.80 14.18 7.03
CA ALA A 28 -29.58 13.93 6.31
C ALA A 28 -28.66 13.04 7.16
N THR A 29 -28.40 11.82 6.69
CA THR A 29 -27.39 10.93 7.22
C THR A 29 -26.04 11.67 7.24
N PRO A 30 -25.35 11.77 8.38
CA PRO A 30 -24.03 12.40 8.43
C PRO A 30 -23.09 11.70 7.47
N ALA A 31 -22.51 12.46 6.53
CA ALA A 31 -21.49 11.96 5.63
C ALA A 31 -20.34 11.37 6.46
N ALA A 32 -20.02 10.10 6.22
CA ALA A 32 -18.90 9.44 6.87
C ALA A 32 -17.64 10.28 6.67
N ALA A 33 -16.99 10.64 7.77
CA ALA A 33 -15.74 11.39 7.75
C ALA A 33 -14.74 10.70 6.80
N PRO A 34 -14.04 11.45 5.93
CA PRO A 34 -13.05 10.86 5.04
C PRO A 34 -12.03 10.12 5.89
N ARG A 35 -11.91 8.80 5.66
CA ARG A 35 -10.87 7.99 6.30
C ARG A 35 -9.53 8.61 5.94
N ALA A 36 -8.77 9.01 6.96
CA ALA A 36 -7.42 9.54 6.79
C ALA A 36 -6.63 8.60 5.88
N THR A 37 -6.23 9.09 4.72
CA THR A 37 -5.31 8.42 3.82
C THR A 37 -3.95 8.34 4.52
N VAL A 38 -3.67 7.17 5.10
CA VAL A 38 -2.36 6.82 5.64
C VAL A 38 -1.35 6.95 4.50
N SER A 39 -0.35 7.82 4.65
CA SER A 39 0.73 8.00 3.67
C SER A 39 1.27 6.65 3.19
N ALA A 40 1.30 6.45 1.87
CA ALA A 40 1.90 5.29 1.22
C ALA A 40 3.41 5.14 1.48
N ALA A 41 4.03 6.12 2.15
CA ALA A 41 5.42 6.11 2.56
C ALA A 41 5.71 5.13 3.71
N THR A 42 4.71 4.72 4.51
CA THR A 42 4.91 3.80 5.63
C THR A 42 4.18 2.49 5.37
N ALA A 43 4.92 1.38 5.29
CA ALA A 43 4.31 0.06 5.20
C ALA A 43 3.42 -0.17 6.44
N ARG A 44 2.14 -0.48 6.24
CA ARG A 44 1.19 -0.71 7.35
C ARG A 44 1.75 -1.68 8.40
N ALA A 45 2.48 -2.70 7.95
CA ALA A 45 3.11 -3.70 8.81
C ALA A 45 4.22 -3.12 9.71
N ALA A 46 5.06 -2.22 9.19
CA ALA A 46 6.10 -1.55 9.99
C ALA A 46 5.49 -0.54 10.97
N SER A 47 4.44 0.17 10.55
CA SER A 47 3.77 1.16 11.39
C SER A 47 3.01 0.52 12.56
N SER A 48 2.25 -0.54 12.30
CA SER A 48 1.51 -1.25 13.37
C SER A 48 2.46 -1.90 14.36
N LEU A 49 3.53 -2.52 13.86
CA LEU A 49 4.56 -3.15 14.69
C LEU A 49 5.34 -2.12 15.52
N ALA A 50 5.67 -0.96 14.93
CA ALA A 50 6.35 0.11 15.65
C ALA A 50 5.47 0.66 16.80
N VAL A 51 4.16 0.82 16.58
CA VAL A 51 3.23 1.25 17.65
C VAL A 51 3.16 0.21 18.76
N GLU A 52 3.00 -1.07 18.42
CA GLU A 52 2.95 -2.18 19.39
C GLU A 52 4.22 -2.25 20.24
N ILE A 53 5.39 -2.16 19.60
CA ILE A 53 6.69 -2.18 20.28
C ILE A 53 6.89 -0.91 21.11
N SER A 54 6.52 0.27 20.58
CA SER A 54 6.66 1.54 21.30
C SER A 54 5.91 1.54 22.63
N GLY A 55 4.69 0.97 22.68
CA GLY A 55 3.92 0.84 23.91
C GLY A 55 4.57 -0.10 24.93
N ALA A 56 5.32 -1.09 24.46
CA ALA A 56 5.99 -2.05 25.33
C ALA A 56 7.29 -1.54 25.95
N VAL A 57 8.08 -0.82 25.15
CA VAL A 57 9.39 -0.30 25.55
C VAL A 57 9.32 1.15 26.04
N LYS A 58 8.12 1.75 26.00
CA LYS A 58 7.90 3.20 26.24
C LYS A 58 8.78 4.07 25.33
N GLY A 59 8.85 3.68 24.06
CA GLY A 59 9.69 4.33 23.05
C GLY A 59 9.03 5.56 22.44
N GLN A 60 9.83 6.56 22.09
CA GLN A 60 9.40 7.74 21.35
C GLN A 60 9.71 7.57 19.86
N ILE A 61 8.71 7.79 19.00
CA ILE A 61 8.92 7.79 17.54
C ILE A 61 9.77 9.01 17.17
N VAL A 62 10.87 8.77 16.46
CA VAL A 62 11.82 9.77 15.99
C VAL A 62 12.10 9.58 14.52
N SER A 63 12.64 10.61 13.88
CA SER A 63 13.15 10.49 12.50
C SER A 63 14.36 9.57 12.48
N CYS A 64 14.41 8.66 11.51
CA CYS A 64 15.56 7.80 11.33
C CYS A 64 16.78 8.61 10.86
N PRO A 65 17.95 8.49 11.51
CA PRO A 65 19.19 9.08 11.03
C PRO A 65 19.48 8.67 9.58
N GLY A 66 19.75 9.63 8.71
CA GLY A 66 20.05 9.35 7.28
C GLY A 66 21.34 8.57 7.04
N SER A 67 22.19 8.42 8.05
CA SER A 67 23.38 7.55 8.02
C SER A 67 23.04 6.06 8.12
N LEU A 68 21.82 5.72 8.57
CA LEU A 68 21.32 4.35 8.57
C LEU A 68 20.78 4.04 7.19
N LYS A 69 21.31 2.99 6.54
CA LYS A 69 20.80 2.47 5.26
C LYS A 69 19.48 1.71 5.45
N VAL A 70 18.47 2.41 5.96
CA VAL A 70 17.13 1.87 6.24
C VAL A 70 16.17 2.29 5.15
N SER A 71 15.06 1.57 4.97
CA SER A 71 14.07 1.95 3.97
C SER A 71 13.43 3.30 4.30
N ALA A 72 12.93 3.99 3.27
CA ALA A 72 12.15 5.22 3.46
C ALA A 72 10.84 5.00 4.26
N ALA A 73 10.44 3.73 4.44
CA ALA A 73 9.29 3.32 5.22
C ALA A 73 9.63 2.85 6.64
N ALA A 74 10.91 2.91 7.03
CA ALA A 74 11.37 2.51 8.34
C ALA A 74 10.93 3.51 9.42
N VAL A 75 10.63 2.99 10.60
CA VAL A 75 10.24 3.77 11.77
C VAL A 75 11.31 3.61 12.84
N CYS A 76 11.86 4.73 13.32
CA CYS A 76 12.83 4.73 14.40
C CYS A 76 12.18 5.10 15.73
N LEU A 77 12.51 4.34 16.77
CA LEU A 77 12.04 4.49 18.13
C LEU A 77 13.24 4.73 19.02
N TYR A 78 13.30 5.88 19.68
CA TYR A 78 14.26 6.15 20.73
C TYR A 78 13.71 5.65 22.07
N VAL A 79 14.52 4.89 22.81
CA VAL A 79 14.13 4.24 24.05
C VAL A 79 15.16 4.51 25.13
N LYS A 80 14.71 5.02 26.28
CA LYS A 80 15.53 5.18 27.49
C LYS A 80 15.55 3.88 28.30
N THR A 81 16.11 2.83 27.72
CA THR A 81 16.30 1.54 28.39
C THR A 81 17.56 0.86 27.85
N SER A 82 18.21 0.06 28.71
CA SER A 82 19.39 -0.69 28.32
C SER A 82 19.07 -1.67 27.18
N PRO A 83 20.02 -1.97 26.28
CA PRO A 83 19.79 -2.89 25.17
C PRO A 83 19.33 -4.27 25.63
N ALA A 84 19.87 -4.77 26.76
CA ALA A 84 19.49 -6.06 27.31
C ALA A 84 18.03 -6.10 27.77
N SER A 85 17.57 -5.06 28.48
CA SER A 85 16.18 -4.93 28.90
C SER A 85 15.24 -4.72 27.70
N ALA A 86 15.65 -3.92 26.71
CA ALA A 86 14.89 -3.72 25.48
C ALA A 86 14.69 -5.03 24.71
N ARG A 87 15.73 -5.87 24.58
CA ARG A 87 15.63 -7.21 23.96
C ARG A 87 14.56 -8.07 24.62
N ALA A 88 14.57 -8.12 25.94
CA ALA A 88 13.63 -8.95 26.72
C ALA A 88 12.19 -8.45 26.57
N LEU A 89 11.98 -7.13 26.66
CA LEU A 89 10.66 -6.51 26.49
C LEU A 89 10.09 -6.75 25.08
N VAL A 90 10.90 -6.54 24.06
CA VAL A 90 10.51 -6.80 22.67
C VAL A 90 10.18 -8.28 22.46
N ARG A 91 11.03 -9.19 22.97
CA ARG A 91 10.80 -10.63 22.84
C ARG A 91 9.51 -11.06 23.53
N GLY A 92 9.26 -10.56 24.74
CA GLY A 92 8.04 -10.85 25.50
C GLY A 92 6.78 -10.38 24.81
N LYS A 93 6.84 -9.29 24.02
CA LYS A 93 5.69 -8.79 23.25
C LYS A 93 5.46 -9.52 21.95
N LEU A 94 6.52 -9.80 21.22
CA LEU A 94 6.41 -10.47 19.92
C LEU A 94 6.06 -11.95 20.08
N GLY A 95 6.50 -12.60 21.16
CA GLY A 95 6.22 -14.01 21.43
C GLY A 95 6.55 -14.89 20.21
N ALA A 96 5.57 -15.67 19.75
CA ALA A 96 5.69 -16.55 18.59
C ALA A 96 5.83 -15.84 17.22
N ARG A 97 5.75 -14.49 17.19
CA ARG A 97 6.04 -13.70 15.98
C ARG A 97 7.53 -13.38 15.83
N ALA A 98 8.32 -13.51 16.88
CA ALA A 98 9.76 -13.31 16.79
C ALA A 98 10.43 -14.60 16.29
N LEU A 99 10.98 -14.51 15.08
CA LEU A 99 11.56 -15.64 14.35
C LEU A 99 13.01 -15.84 14.81
N GLY A 100 13.17 -16.70 15.81
CA GLY A 100 14.46 -16.96 16.46
C GLY A 100 14.84 -15.87 17.47
N ASP A 101 16.09 -15.91 17.91
CA ASP A 101 16.64 -14.97 18.90
C ASP A 101 17.39 -13.82 18.25
N TRP A 102 17.69 -12.81 19.08
CA TRP A 102 18.46 -11.65 18.67
C TRP A 102 19.83 -12.04 18.13
N LYS A 103 20.08 -11.71 16.86
CA LYS A 103 21.39 -11.89 16.21
C LYS A 103 22.24 -10.65 16.45
N THR A 104 23.36 -10.86 17.12
CA THR A 104 24.37 -9.81 17.38
C THR A 104 25.65 -10.22 16.64
N PRO A 105 26.11 -9.46 15.63
CA PRO A 105 27.35 -9.77 14.92
C PRO A 105 28.54 -9.76 15.89
N ALA A 106 29.52 -10.64 15.65
CA ALA A 106 30.80 -10.54 16.36
C ALA A 106 31.38 -9.14 16.16
N ASN A 107 31.80 -8.49 17.24
CA ASN A 107 32.35 -7.12 17.29
C ASN A 107 31.33 -5.98 17.06
N SER A 108 30.03 -6.22 17.18
CA SER A 108 29.01 -5.16 17.17
C SER A 108 28.10 -5.25 18.38
N GLN A 109 27.70 -4.10 18.91
CA GLN A 109 26.68 -4.00 19.95
C GLN A 109 25.26 -3.91 19.35
N ALA A 110 25.16 -3.78 18.02
CA ALA A 110 23.89 -3.76 17.33
C ALA A 110 23.32 -5.17 17.21
N SER A 111 22.03 -5.31 17.52
CA SER A 111 21.32 -6.58 17.44
C SER A 111 20.22 -6.50 16.38
N SER A 112 19.89 -7.62 15.76
CA SER A 112 18.81 -7.73 14.78
C SER A 112 17.87 -8.88 15.13
N LEU A 113 16.59 -8.72 14.84
CA LEU A 113 15.55 -9.72 15.05
C LEU A 113 14.62 -9.76 13.84
N LEU A 114 14.27 -10.98 13.42
CA LEU A 114 13.29 -11.20 12.36
C LEU A 114 11.90 -11.31 13.00
N VAL A 115 10.91 -10.65 12.40
CA VAL A 115 9.54 -10.65 12.90
C VAL A 115 8.59 -11.10 11.80
N SER A 116 7.74 -12.06 12.10
CA SER A 116 6.67 -12.52 11.21
C SER A 116 5.40 -11.68 11.38
N GLY A 117 4.65 -11.56 10.27
CA GLY A 117 3.37 -10.85 10.27
C GLY A 117 2.33 -11.53 11.15
N THR A 118 2.34 -12.86 11.17
CA THR A 118 1.52 -13.75 11.99
C THR A 118 2.41 -14.74 12.74
N ALA A 119 1.93 -15.32 13.85
CA ALA A 119 2.70 -16.32 14.60
C ALA A 119 3.16 -17.47 13.68
N ASN A 120 4.45 -17.80 13.70
CA ASN A 120 5.09 -18.79 12.82
C ASN A 120 4.91 -18.57 11.30
N GLY A 121 4.51 -17.36 10.89
CA GLY A 121 4.33 -16.98 9.48
C GLY A 121 5.62 -16.52 8.79
N PRO A 122 5.54 -16.09 7.52
CA PRO A 122 6.68 -15.53 6.81
C PRO A 122 7.18 -14.23 7.46
N VAL A 123 8.47 -13.93 7.26
CA VAL A 123 9.10 -12.68 7.71
C VAL A 123 8.35 -11.50 7.11
N ALA A 124 7.92 -10.57 7.96
CA ALA A 124 7.22 -9.34 7.56
C ALA A 124 7.97 -8.07 7.95
N ALA A 125 8.86 -8.14 8.95
CA ALA A 125 9.65 -7.00 9.41
C ALA A 125 11.04 -7.43 9.91
N TYR A 126 11.98 -6.50 9.78
CA TYR A 126 13.29 -6.54 10.42
C TYR A 126 13.29 -5.53 11.57
N LEU A 127 13.67 -5.99 12.75
CA LEU A 127 13.91 -5.13 13.90
C LEU A 127 15.41 -5.00 14.09
N LEU A 128 15.94 -3.79 13.93
CA LEU A 128 17.33 -3.48 14.22
C LEU A 128 17.38 -2.72 15.53
N MET A 129 18.41 -2.98 16.32
CA MET A 129 18.64 -2.33 17.59
C MET A 129 20.06 -1.82 17.62
N ALA A 130 20.22 -0.52 17.83
CA ALA A 130 21.50 0.14 17.97
C ALA A 130 21.58 0.76 19.37
N PRO A 131 22.49 0.32 20.24
CA PRO A 131 22.75 1.02 21.50
C PRO A 131 23.31 2.41 21.20
N LEU A 132 22.71 3.42 21.83
CA LEU A 132 23.24 4.78 21.84
C LEU A 132 24.14 4.97 23.08
N SER A 133 23.77 4.31 24.18
CA SER A 133 24.54 4.25 25.43
C SER A 133 24.21 2.95 26.19
N THR A 134 24.67 2.83 27.43
CA THR A 134 24.31 1.70 28.32
C THR A 134 22.84 1.73 28.77
N THR A 135 22.20 2.90 28.70
CA THR A 135 20.82 3.14 29.16
C THR A 135 19.89 3.62 28.04
N GLU A 136 20.42 3.85 26.84
CA GLU A 136 19.66 4.37 25.70
C GLU A 136 19.86 3.49 24.47
N THR A 137 18.76 3.23 23.79
CA THR A 137 18.71 2.33 22.65
C THR A 137 17.86 2.94 21.55
N LEU A 138 18.35 2.88 20.31
CA LEU A 138 17.57 3.14 19.12
C LEU A 138 17.06 1.81 18.57
N LEU A 139 15.74 1.67 18.46
CA LEU A 139 15.11 0.56 17.74
C LEU A 139 14.67 1.07 16.37
N VAL A 140 14.95 0.31 15.32
CA VAL A 140 14.51 0.58 13.96
C VAL A 140 13.61 -0.56 13.53
N VAL A 141 12.37 -0.23 13.18
CA VAL A 141 11.42 -1.15 12.59
C VAL A 141 11.41 -0.89 11.11
N ASP A 142 11.99 -1.81 10.34
CA ASP A 142 11.90 -1.77 8.89
C ASP A 142 10.96 -2.88 8.45
N ALA A 143 10.08 -2.57 7.49
CA ALA A 143 9.35 -3.64 6.85
C ALA A 143 10.38 -4.56 6.20
N ALA A 144 10.17 -5.87 6.32
CA ALA A 144 10.86 -6.74 5.43
C ALA A 144 10.32 -6.37 4.07
N GLN A 145 11.11 -5.64 3.30
CA GLN A 145 11.03 -5.80 1.86
C GLN A 145 11.04 -7.31 1.71
N ALA A 146 9.93 -7.86 1.21
CA ALA A 146 9.96 -9.20 0.71
C ALA A 146 11.17 -9.19 -0.23
N THR A 147 12.31 -9.73 0.21
CA THR A 147 13.27 -10.29 -0.71
C THR A 147 12.39 -11.17 -1.54
N ALA A 148 12.17 -10.72 -2.78
CA ALA A 148 11.23 -11.27 -3.74
C ALA A 148 11.06 -12.74 -3.41
N THR A 149 9.85 -13.10 -2.99
CA THR A 149 9.43 -14.47 -2.68
C THR A 149 10.25 -15.40 -3.54
N ALA A 150 11.04 -16.30 -2.91
CA ALA A 150 11.93 -17.23 -3.57
C ALA A 150 11.32 -17.62 -4.91
N ALA A 151 12.02 -17.27 -5.99
CA ALA A 151 11.49 -17.25 -7.35
C ALA A 151 10.54 -18.42 -7.53
N ALA A 152 9.24 -18.10 -7.65
CA ALA A 152 8.29 -19.04 -8.23
C ALA A 152 8.97 -19.60 -9.50
N PRO A 153 8.90 -20.92 -9.75
CA PRO A 153 9.62 -21.56 -10.85
C PRO A 153 9.42 -20.69 -12.08
N ARG A 154 10.54 -20.17 -12.61
CA ARG A 154 10.59 -19.12 -13.63
C ARG A 154 9.49 -19.42 -14.65
N PRO A 155 8.41 -18.62 -14.70
CA PRO A 155 7.39 -18.83 -15.71
C PRO A 155 8.10 -18.83 -17.06
N ALA A 156 7.84 -19.85 -17.89
CA ALA A 156 8.40 -19.91 -19.23
C ALA A 156 8.20 -18.54 -19.90
N THR A 157 9.27 -17.97 -20.47
CA THR A 157 9.25 -16.66 -21.11
C THR A 157 8.02 -16.59 -22.02
N PRO A 158 7.03 -15.74 -21.72
CA PRO A 158 5.81 -15.70 -22.52
C PRO A 158 6.14 -15.34 -23.96
N ALA A 159 5.42 -15.94 -24.91
CA ALA A 159 5.64 -15.68 -26.33
C ALA A 159 5.57 -14.18 -26.64
N GLY A 160 6.60 -13.66 -27.32
CA GLY A 160 6.71 -12.24 -27.70
C GLY A 160 7.56 -11.37 -26.76
N VAL A 161 7.89 -11.83 -25.56
CA VAL A 161 8.78 -11.09 -24.65
C VAL A 161 10.22 -11.12 -25.16
N VAL A 162 10.87 -9.94 -25.20
CA VAL A 162 12.29 -9.83 -25.58
C VAL A 162 13.17 -10.06 -24.35
N LYS A 163 14.10 -11.02 -24.47
CA LYS A 163 15.05 -11.36 -23.41
C LYS A 163 15.94 -10.16 -23.08
N GLY A 164 16.15 -9.88 -21.80
CA GLY A 164 16.97 -8.74 -21.35
C GLY A 164 16.27 -7.37 -21.30
N GLU A 165 15.05 -7.25 -21.85
CA GLU A 165 14.28 -6.00 -21.78
C GLU A 165 13.46 -5.91 -20.47
N PRO A 166 13.27 -4.70 -19.90
CA PRO A 166 12.50 -4.52 -18.68
C PRO A 166 10.99 -4.48 -18.94
N TYR A 167 10.27 -5.37 -18.28
CA TYR A 167 8.81 -5.44 -18.25
C TYR A 167 8.28 -5.17 -16.84
N VAL A 168 7.00 -4.84 -16.74
CA VAL A 168 6.28 -4.66 -15.47
C VAL A 168 4.98 -5.44 -15.49
N LEU A 169 4.53 -5.91 -14.34
CA LEU A 169 3.19 -6.47 -14.19
C LEU A 169 2.17 -5.33 -14.10
N GLY A 170 1.05 -5.48 -14.81
CA GLY A 170 -0.06 -4.55 -14.74
C GLY A 170 -0.63 -4.39 -13.33
N SER A 171 -0.55 -5.43 -12.50
CA SER A 171 -0.93 -5.41 -11.08
C SER A 171 -0.07 -4.48 -10.23
N ASP A 172 1.18 -4.24 -10.63
CA ASP A 172 2.10 -3.41 -9.84
C ASP A 172 1.94 -1.92 -10.17
N LEU A 173 1.21 -1.59 -11.25
CA LEU A 173 0.90 -0.23 -11.67
C LEU A 173 -0.28 0.39 -10.90
N VAL A 174 -0.83 -0.32 -9.91
CA VAL A 174 -1.96 0.16 -9.11
C VAL A 174 -1.60 1.47 -8.42
N GLY A 175 -2.46 2.48 -8.61
CA GLY A 175 -2.27 3.84 -8.08
C GLY A 175 -1.66 4.83 -9.07
N VAL A 176 -1.03 4.37 -10.16
CA VAL A 176 -0.56 5.24 -11.26
C VAL A 176 -1.32 5.02 -12.55
N VAL A 177 -1.69 3.77 -12.85
CA VAL A 177 -2.44 3.36 -14.04
C VAL A 177 -3.44 2.29 -13.64
N ASN A 178 -4.70 2.45 -14.05
CA ASN A 178 -5.73 1.44 -13.92
C ASN A 178 -5.65 0.46 -15.09
N VAL A 179 -5.37 -0.81 -14.80
CA VAL A 179 -5.28 -1.87 -15.81
C VAL A 179 -6.53 -2.74 -15.75
N THR A 180 -7.28 -2.79 -16.84
CA THR A 180 -8.51 -3.57 -16.96
C THR A 180 -8.37 -4.58 -18.08
N SER A 181 -8.63 -5.87 -17.80
CA SER A 181 -8.72 -6.89 -18.85
C SER A 181 -10.02 -6.73 -19.63
N LEU A 182 -9.93 -6.72 -20.96
CA LEU A 182 -11.08 -6.65 -21.87
C LEU A 182 -11.43 -8.03 -22.47
N GLY A 183 -10.69 -9.08 -22.08
CA GLY A 183 -10.80 -10.41 -22.70
C GLY A 183 -10.04 -10.51 -24.04
N GLY A 184 -9.87 -11.74 -24.54
CA GLY A 184 -9.23 -11.99 -25.84
C GLY A 184 -7.77 -11.50 -25.94
N GLY A 185 -7.05 -11.41 -24.81
CA GLY A 185 -5.68 -10.88 -24.77
C GLY A 185 -5.59 -9.36 -24.87
N LYS A 186 -6.71 -8.63 -24.77
CA LYS A 186 -6.75 -7.16 -24.79
C LYS A 186 -6.81 -6.60 -23.37
N PHE A 187 -6.05 -5.54 -23.14
CA PHE A 187 -5.99 -4.84 -21.87
C PHE A 187 -6.12 -3.34 -22.09
N ARG A 188 -6.89 -2.66 -21.23
CA ARG A 188 -7.04 -1.21 -21.20
C ARG A 188 -6.25 -0.66 -20.03
N LEU A 189 -5.33 0.25 -20.32
CA LEU A 189 -4.54 1.00 -19.36
C LEU A 189 -5.08 2.42 -19.35
N ALA A 190 -5.74 2.83 -18.27
CA ALA A 190 -6.31 4.15 -18.11
C ALA A 190 -5.61 4.90 -16.99
N ARG A 191 -5.27 6.17 -17.24
CA ARG A 191 -4.76 7.08 -16.23
C ARG A 191 -5.74 8.24 -16.08
N SER A 192 -5.81 8.82 -14.89
CA SER A 192 -6.71 9.94 -14.61
C SER A 192 -6.40 11.14 -15.52
N GLY A 193 -7.43 11.63 -16.22
CA GLY A 193 -7.33 12.81 -17.08
C GLY A 193 -6.60 12.59 -18.41
N THR A 194 -6.31 11.35 -18.81
CA THR A 194 -5.68 11.04 -20.11
C THR A 194 -6.46 9.98 -20.87
N ASP A 195 -6.30 9.96 -22.18
CA ASP A 195 -6.90 8.91 -23.01
C ASP A 195 -6.37 7.52 -22.63
N PRO A 196 -7.24 6.51 -22.62
CA PRO A 196 -6.85 5.15 -22.30
C PRO A 196 -6.02 4.54 -23.43
N LEU A 197 -5.00 3.79 -23.07
CA LEU A 197 -4.22 2.96 -23.97
C LEU A 197 -4.80 1.54 -23.97
N THR A 198 -5.33 1.10 -25.10
CA THR A 198 -5.76 -0.29 -25.32
C THR A 198 -4.66 -1.04 -26.04
N VAL A 199 -4.22 -2.13 -25.44
CA VAL A 199 -3.11 -2.95 -25.95
C VAL A 199 -3.59 -4.37 -26.19
N THR A 200 -3.03 -5.02 -27.20
CA THR A 200 -3.29 -6.43 -27.49
C THR A 200 -2.00 -7.20 -27.28
N VAL A 201 -2.06 -8.26 -26.48
CA VAL A 201 -0.91 -9.15 -26.24
C VAL A 201 -0.35 -9.68 -27.56
N GLY A 202 0.98 -9.67 -27.69
CA GLY A 202 1.70 -10.11 -28.89
C GLY A 202 1.71 -9.09 -30.04
N GLN A 203 1.10 -7.90 -29.87
CA GLN A 203 1.00 -6.88 -30.91
C GLN A 203 1.71 -5.60 -30.49
N LYS A 204 2.48 -5.00 -31.40
CA LYS A 204 3.09 -3.67 -31.20
C LYS A 204 2.09 -2.53 -31.41
N PRO A 205 1.13 -2.60 -32.35
CA PRO A 205 0.09 -1.59 -32.44
C PRO A 205 -0.78 -1.58 -31.18
N ALA A 206 -0.94 -0.40 -30.62
CA ALA A 206 -1.85 -0.11 -29.52
C ALA A 206 -2.74 1.08 -29.90
N GLN A 207 -3.85 1.24 -29.20
CA GLN A 207 -4.80 2.31 -29.46
C GLN A 207 -4.85 3.27 -28.28
N LEU A 208 -4.49 4.54 -28.50
CA LEU A 208 -4.53 5.60 -27.50
C LEU A 208 -5.70 6.52 -27.85
N GLY A 209 -6.77 6.48 -27.05
CA GLY A 209 -8.01 7.17 -27.39
C GLY A 209 -8.58 6.68 -28.73
N SER A 210 -8.75 7.57 -29.70
CA SER A 210 -9.15 7.23 -31.08
C SER A 210 -7.95 6.94 -32.00
N GLY A 211 -6.72 7.26 -31.60
CA GLY A 211 -5.53 7.14 -32.43
C GLY A 211 -4.75 5.84 -32.24
N THR A 212 -3.96 5.44 -33.23
CA THR A 212 -3.04 4.29 -33.13
C THR A 212 -1.66 4.75 -32.71
N VAL A 213 -1.05 4.07 -31.74
CA VAL A 213 0.33 4.28 -31.30
C VAL A 213 1.12 2.98 -31.41
N GLN A 214 2.37 3.08 -31.83
CA GLN A 214 3.26 1.92 -31.94
C GLN A 214 4.05 1.76 -30.64
N LEU A 215 3.88 0.61 -29.97
CA LEU A 215 4.69 0.26 -28.82
C LEU A 215 6.10 -0.16 -29.26
N PRO A 216 7.14 0.20 -28.49
CA PRO A 216 8.52 -0.19 -28.80
C PRO A 216 8.71 -1.72 -28.75
N LEU A 217 7.98 -2.36 -27.84
CA LEU A 217 8.01 -3.80 -27.56
C LEU A 217 6.58 -4.32 -27.46
N VAL A 218 6.38 -5.62 -27.72
CA VAL A 218 5.06 -6.22 -27.58
C VAL A 218 4.73 -6.51 -26.11
N PRO A 219 3.50 -6.27 -25.67
CA PRO A 219 3.02 -6.71 -24.37
C PRO A 219 2.75 -8.21 -24.36
N ALA A 220 2.85 -8.80 -23.18
CA ALA A 220 2.68 -10.22 -22.93
C ALA A 220 1.65 -10.48 -21.82
N THR A 221 1.34 -11.74 -21.56
CA THR A 221 0.48 -12.17 -20.45
C THR A 221 1.07 -13.43 -19.81
N ASP A 222 0.93 -13.55 -18.49
CA ASP A 222 1.23 -14.80 -17.76
C ASP A 222 0.03 -15.76 -17.72
N GLY A 223 -1.03 -15.45 -18.49
CA GLY A 223 -2.31 -16.16 -18.50
C GLY A 223 -3.40 -15.46 -17.69
N ARG A 224 -3.05 -14.54 -16.79
CA ARG A 224 -4.01 -13.79 -15.96
C ARG A 224 -3.73 -12.28 -15.91
N ASN A 225 -2.47 -11.89 -15.82
CA ASN A 225 -1.99 -10.53 -15.68
C ASN A 225 -1.28 -10.06 -16.95
N LEU A 226 -1.47 -8.79 -17.26
CA LEU A 226 -0.70 -8.11 -18.30
C LEU A 226 0.77 -7.99 -17.85
N ILE A 227 1.68 -8.36 -18.73
CA ILE A 227 3.11 -8.07 -18.63
C ILE A 227 3.40 -7.00 -19.69
N PHE A 228 3.65 -5.78 -19.25
CA PHE A 228 3.76 -4.61 -20.12
C PHE A 228 5.21 -4.12 -20.24
N PRO A 229 5.72 -3.75 -21.43
CA PRO A 229 7.06 -3.22 -21.55
C PRO A 229 7.17 -1.88 -20.83
N LEU A 230 8.20 -1.69 -20.01
CA LEU A 230 8.38 -0.46 -19.24
C LEU A 230 8.42 0.75 -20.18
N ALA A 231 9.16 0.66 -21.28
CA ALA A 231 9.27 1.72 -22.28
C ALA A 231 7.92 2.13 -22.90
N GLY A 232 6.94 1.22 -22.94
CA GLY A 232 5.59 1.50 -23.44
C GLY A 232 4.79 2.46 -22.55
N LEU A 233 5.11 2.58 -21.25
CA LEU A 233 4.40 3.48 -20.34
C LEU A 233 4.66 4.97 -20.67
N ARG A 234 5.70 5.29 -21.45
CA ARG A 234 5.91 6.65 -21.96
C ARG A 234 4.76 7.11 -22.88
N ALA A 235 4.09 6.18 -23.56
CA ALA A 235 2.91 6.50 -24.37
C ALA A 235 1.73 7.00 -23.52
N LEU A 236 1.71 6.67 -22.22
CA LEU A 236 0.75 7.18 -21.23
C LEU A 236 1.27 8.45 -20.51
N GLY A 237 2.35 9.04 -21.00
CA GLY A 237 2.99 10.21 -20.41
C GLY A 237 3.62 9.92 -19.04
N CYS A 238 4.06 8.69 -18.80
CA CYS A 238 4.80 8.33 -17.59
C CYS A 238 6.31 8.55 -17.79
N THR A 239 7.00 8.98 -16.73
CA THR A 239 8.45 9.12 -16.66
C THR A 239 9.05 8.07 -15.73
N PHE A 240 10.34 7.77 -15.92
CA PHE A 240 11.05 6.75 -15.17
C PHE A 240 12.29 7.33 -14.53
N THR A 241 12.43 7.10 -13.22
CA THR A 241 13.62 7.48 -12.46
C THR A 241 14.28 6.20 -11.96
N PRO A 242 15.48 5.85 -12.44
CA PRO A 242 16.23 4.71 -11.94
C PRO A 242 16.60 4.90 -10.47
N ALA A 243 16.43 3.86 -9.66
CA ALA A 243 16.77 3.82 -8.24
C ALA A 243 17.46 2.47 -7.92
N GLY A 244 18.68 2.30 -8.41
CA GLY A 244 19.44 1.05 -8.30
C GLY A 244 18.81 -0.07 -9.14
N SER A 245 18.39 -1.15 -8.49
CA SER A 245 17.68 -2.28 -9.13
C SER A 245 16.16 -2.05 -9.28
N ASN A 246 15.66 -0.94 -8.75
CA ASN A 246 14.26 -0.53 -8.85
C ASN A 246 14.12 0.68 -9.80
N VAL A 247 12.91 0.90 -10.28
CA VAL A 247 12.54 2.05 -11.09
C VAL A 247 11.31 2.70 -10.48
N THR A 248 11.36 4.00 -10.25
CA THR A 248 10.17 4.78 -9.93
C THR A 248 9.49 5.17 -11.22
N VAL A 249 8.25 4.76 -11.39
CA VAL A 249 7.38 5.18 -12.48
C VAL A 249 6.48 6.29 -11.98
N ALA A 250 6.62 7.49 -12.55
CA ALA A 250 5.77 8.63 -12.25
C ALA A 250 4.84 8.91 -13.43
N CYS A 251 3.54 8.87 -13.19
CA CYS A 251 2.51 9.18 -14.17
C CYS A 251 1.76 10.42 -13.67
N GLY A 252 2.35 11.60 -13.87
CA GLY A 252 1.79 12.87 -13.41
C GLY A 252 2.08 13.12 -11.95
N THR A 253 1.04 13.34 -11.15
CA THR A 253 1.17 13.54 -9.69
C THR A 253 1.28 12.23 -8.91
N ALA A 254 1.01 11.09 -9.56
CA ALA A 254 1.11 9.77 -8.94
C ALA A 254 2.45 9.11 -9.31
N SER A 255 3.07 8.43 -8.36
CA SER A 255 4.30 7.67 -8.57
C SER A 255 4.30 6.36 -7.81
N VAL A 256 4.91 5.32 -8.39
CA VAL A 256 5.07 4.01 -7.76
C VAL A 256 6.50 3.51 -7.96
N GLY A 257 7.09 2.91 -6.92
CA GLY A 257 8.38 2.22 -7.02
C GLY A 257 8.17 0.77 -7.43
N LEU A 258 8.81 0.34 -8.51
CA LEU A 258 8.65 -0.99 -9.10
C LEU A 258 10.01 -1.67 -9.26
N ARG A 259 9.99 -3.00 -9.26
CA ARG A 259 11.13 -3.81 -9.71
C ARG A 259 10.79 -4.42 -11.07
N PRO A 260 11.42 -3.95 -12.16
CA PRO A 260 11.14 -4.51 -13.48
C PRO A 260 11.49 -6.00 -13.56
N ILE A 261 10.68 -6.75 -14.29
CA ILE A 261 10.92 -8.13 -14.67
C ILE A 261 11.84 -8.12 -15.89
N VAL A 262 12.97 -8.79 -15.78
CA VAL A 262 13.89 -9.03 -16.90
C VAL A 262 13.92 -10.54 -17.13
N PHE A 263 13.53 -10.96 -18.33
CA PHE A 263 13.47 -12.37 -18.73
C PHE A 263 14.85 -12.88 -19.19
#